data_AF-A0A355S3G2-F1
#
_entry.id   AF-A0A355S3G2-F1
#
_cell.length_a   1.000
_cell.length_b   1.000
_cell.length_c   1.000
_cell.angle_alpha   90.00
_cell.angle_beta   90.00
_cell.angle_gamma   90.00
#
_symmetry.space_group_name_H-M   'P 1'
#
loop_
_entity.id
_entity.type
_entity.pdbx_description
1 polymer ?
#
loop_
_entity_poly.entity_id
_entity_poly.type
_entity_poly.pdbx_seq_one_letter_code
_entity_poly.pdbx_strand_id
1 'polypeptide(L)'
;MFFERVAIRFLLLQVLIFAVLPVSAESEPEGEKPRIWTSVDGRKLTGTLEEKGEDWVKIKIRGKVYNLKLEKLSKKDQDYLKTHKIRKPLEIRTELKSYKDNDLKRTVMTLDVEFANMEENSELYLLLVWISKKKSELTSGSVSIKEKLECFYDRDGVYSHEAGFYDDKNGDDFRGWAIRVMDTKGTVIAERASASSYLRYLETVVTRSAPVPPEEEK
;
A
#
# COMPACT_ATOMS: atom_id res chain seq x y z
N MET A 1 63.26 -44.01 30.68
CA MET A 1 63.15 -44.31 29.23
C MET A 1 61.90 -43.59 28.75
N PHE A 2 61.94 -42.35 28.28
CA PHE A 2 62.49 -41.85 26.99
C PHE A 2 61.87 -42.50 25.75
N PHE A 3 61.36 -41.59 24.89
CA PHE A 3 60.94 -41.72 23.48
C PHE A 3 59.53 -42.24 23.19
N GLU A 4 58.74 -41.69 22.26
CA GLU A 4 58.67 -40.40 21.55
C GLU A 4 57.52 -40.56 20.54
N ARG A 5 56.79 -39.46 20.26
CA ARG A 5 56.08 -39.16 18.99
C ARG A 5 54.81 -40.00 18.72
N VAL A 6 53.71 -39.45 18.23
CA VAL A 6 53.56 -38.56 17.07
C VAL A 6 52.31 -37.68 17.25
N ALA A 7 52.46 -36.41 16.95
CA ALA A 7 51.42 -35.40 16.87
C ALA A 7 50.51 -35.61 15.66
N ILE A 8 49.20 -35.49 15.84
CA ILE A 8 48.30 -35.07 14.75
C ILE A 8 47.40 -33.96 15.30
N ARG A 9 47.79 -32.73 14.95
CA ARG A 9 46.99 -31.52 15.07
C ARG A 9 45.82 -31.61 14.10
N PHE A 10 44.60 -31.81 14.58
CA PHE A 10 43.41 -31.48 13.80
C PHE A 10 42.88 -30.11 14.25
N LEU A 11 43.33 -29.12 13.50
CA LEU A 11 42.94 -27.73 13.53
C LEU A 11 41.60 -27.61 12.81
N LEU A 12 40.48 -27.73 13.53
CA LEU A 12 39.15 -27.42 13.00
C LEU A 12 38.93 -25.92 13.11
N LEU A 13 39.42 -25.22 12.11
CA LEU A 13 39.12 -23.82 11.82
C LEU A 13 37.62 -23.75 11.42
N GLN A 14 36.76 -23.45 12.38
CA GLN A 14 35.36 -23.11 12.09
C GLN A 14 35.31 -21.77 11.37
N VAL A 15 35.28 -21.83 10.04
CA VAL A 15 34.99 -20.69 9.18
C VAL A 15 33.51 -20.37 9.33
N LEU A 16 33.20 -19.46 10.25
CA LEU A 16 31.88 -18.87 10.44
C LEU A 16 31.62 -17.89 9.28
N ILE A 17 31.12 -18.41 8.16
CA ILE A 17 30.60 -17.57 7.07
C ILE A 17 29.28 -16.98 7.59
N PHE A 18 29.34 -15.75 8.09
CA PHE A 18 28.15 -14.91 8.15
C PHE A 18 27.72 -14.66 6.71
N ALA A 19 26.73 -15.43 6.25
CA ALA A 19 25.97 -15.08 5.07
C ALA A 19 25.31 -13.74 5.36
N VAL A 20 25.89 -12.67 4.83
CA VAL A 20 25.22 -11.37 4.71
C VAL A 20 24.08 -11.62 3.74
N LEU A 21 22.88 -11.86 4.27
CA LEU A 21 21.67 -11.83 3.47
C LEU A 21 21.63 -10.47 2.78
N PRO A 22 21.45 -10.40 1.45
CA PRO A 22 21.08 -9.14 0.83
C PRO A 22 19.75 -8.76 1.46
N VAL A 23 19.78 -7.71 2.29
CA VAL A 23 18.58 -6.95 2.62
C VAL A 23 18.04 -6.53 1.26
N SER A 24 16.96 -7.19 0.84
CA SER A 24 16.19 -6.77 -0.31
C SER A 24 15.89 -5.30 -0.04
N ALA A 25 16.42 -4.42 -0.88
CA ALA A 25 16.18 -3.00 -0.80
C ALA A 25 14.69 -2.82 -1.07
N GLU A 26 13.93 -2.81 0.02
CA GLU A 26 12.53 -2.43 0.05
C GLU A 26 12.49 -1.07 -0.65
N SER A 27 11.92 -1.07 -1.87
CA SER A 27 11.78 0.12 -2.68
C SER A 27 11.02 1.14 -1.84
N GLU A 28 11.73 2.17 -1.36
CA GLU A 28 11.10 3.29 -0.66
C GLU A 28 9.92 3.78 -1.51
N PRO A 29 8.79 4.15 -0.87
CA PRO A 29 7.62 4.62 -1.60
C PRO A 29 8.04 5.74 -2.54
N GLU A 30 7.54 5.70 -3.78
CA GLU A 30 7.82 6.68 -4.84
C GLU A 30 7.30 8.09 -4.51
N GLY A 31 7.87 8.71 -3.48
CA GLY A 31 7.66 10.11 -3.11
C GLY A 31 8.75 11.02 -3.65
N GLU A 32 8.57 12.32 -3.43
CA GLU A 32 9.61 13.32 -3.73
C GLU A 32 10.94 13.00 -3.04
N LYS A 33 12.01 12.94 -3.84
CA LYS A 33 13.36 12.65 -3.33
C LYS A 33 14.01 13.91 -2.73
N PRO A 34 14.80 13.78 -1.65
CA PRO A 34 15.56 14.90 -1.11
C PRO A 34 16.51 15.48 -2.17
N ARG A 35 16.56 16.81 -2.27
CA ARG A 35 17.52 17.53 -3.14
C ARG A 35 18.21 18.66 -2.40
N ILE A 36 19.27 19.17 -3.02
CA ILE A 36 19.95 20.38 -2.57
C ILE A 36 19.18 21.60 -3.08
N TRP A 37 18.80 22.47 -2.16
CA TRP A 37 18.21 23.78 -2.41
C TRP A 37 19.24 24.85 -2.10
N THR A 38 19.32 25.86 -2.96
CA THR A 38 20.27 26.96 -2.84
C THR A 38 19.51 28.25 -2.61
N SER A 39 19.90 29.06 -1.62
CA SER A 39 19.34 30.39 -1.40
C SER A 39 19.91 31.41 -2.39
N VAL A 40 19.29 32.58 -2.51
CA VAL A 40 19.83 33.71 -3.28
C VAL A 40 21.24 34.12 -2.82
N ASP A 41 21.51 34.04 -1.52
CA ASP A 41 22.83 34.31 -0.94
C ASP A 41 23.84 33.14 -1.08
N GLY A 42 23.49 32.08 -1.81
CA GLY A 42 24.36 30.93 -2.08
C GLY A 42 24.44 29.87 -0.98
N ARG A 43 23.66 29.99 0.11
CA ARG A 43 23.59 28.97 1.16
C ARG A 43 22.88 27.72 0.64
N LYS A 44 23.33 26.53 1.03
CA LYS A 44 22.78 25.25 0.57
C LYS A 44 22.14 24.49 1.72
N LEU A 45 21.03 23.83 1.44
CA LEU A 45 20.37 22.92 2.37
C LEU A 45 19.84 21.70 1.61
N THR A 46 19.76 20.55 2.28
CA THR A 46 19.15 19.34 1.71
C THR A 46 17.77 19.15 2.30
N GLY A 47 16.77 18.96 1.44
CA GLY A 47 15.39 18.75 1.87
C GLY A 47 14.50 18.25 0.74
N THR A 48 13.31 17.79 1.11
CA THR A 48 12.30 17.28 0.19
C THR A 48 11.26 18.36 -0.09
N LEU A 49 10.85 18.52 -1.35
CA LEU A 49 9.74 19.41 -1.71
C LEU A 49 8.43 18.74 -1.30
N GLU A 50 7.62 19.40 -0.46
CA GLU A 50 6.32 18.87 -0.02
C GLU A 50 5.18 19.52 -0.81
N GLU A 51 5.28 20.83 -1.03
CA GLU A 51 4.23 21.61 -1.65
C GLU A 51 4.81 22.88 -2.28
N LYS A 52 4.15 23.42 -3.30
CA LYS A 52 4.48 24.72 -3.88
C LYS A 52 3.22 25.47 -4.26
N GLY A 53 3.25 26.78 -4.07
CA GLY A 53 2.30 27.72 -4.64
C GLY A 53 2.99 28.64 -5.64
N GLU A 54 2.33 29.73 -6.00
CA GLU A 54 2.84 30.72 -6.95
C GLU A 54 4.14 31.39 -6.46
N ASP A 55 4.15 31.87 -5.21
CA ASP A 55 5.27 32.64 -4.62
C ASP A 55 5.94 31.96 -3.42
N TRP A 56 5.57 30.71 -3.13
CA TRP A 56 6.06 30.01 -1.94
C TRP A 56 6.28 28.53 -2.18
N VAL A 57 7.15 27.93 -1.35
CA VAL A 57 7.39 26.49 -1.30
C VAL A 57 7.45 25.99 0.13
N LYS A 58 7.01 24.75 0.35
CA LYS A 58 7.21 24.01 1.60
C LYS A 58 8.29 22.95 1.38
N ILE A 59 9.38 23.07 2.14
CA ILE A 59 10.49 22.13 2.09
C ILE A 59 10.61 21.45 3.45
N LYS A 60 10.62 20.12 3.45
CA LYS A 60 10.88 19.31 4.64
C LYS A 60 12.37 19.11 4.82
N ILE A 61 12.90 19.57 5.94
CA ILE A 61 14.31 19.49 6.32
C ILE A 61 14.37 18.82 7.69
N ARG A 62 15.03 17.65 7.77
CA ARG A 62 15.20 16.90 9.03
C ARG A 62 13.89 16.72 9.80
N GLY A 63 12.81 16.39 9.09
CA GLY A 63 11.48 16.17 9.66
C GLY A 63 10.64 17.42 9.96
N LYS A 64 11.19 18.64 9.80
CA LYS A 64 10.44 19.89 9.95
C LYS A 64 10.10 20.51 8.60
N VAL A 65 8.87 20.96 8.43
CA VAL A 65 8.40 21.63 7.21
C VAL A 65 8.62 23.14 7.36
N TYR A 66 9.35 23.72 6.41
CA TYR A 66 9.62 25.14 6.35
C TYR A 66 8.89 25.75 5.16
N ASN A 67 8.10 26.80 5.40
CA ASN A 67 7.51 27.61 4.34
C ASN A 67 8.49 28.73 3.95
N LEU A 68 8.92 28.74 2.69
CA LEU A 68 9.90 29.68 2.15
C LEU A 68 9.28 30.43 0.97
N LYS A 69 9.55 31.73 0.89
CA LYS A 69 9.22 32.51 -0.31
C LYS A 69 10.13 32.09 -1.47
N LEU A 70 9.53 31.96 -2.66
CA LEU A 70 10.23 31.55 -3.89
C LEU A 70 11.39 32.49 -4.23
N GLU A 71 11.22 33.79 -4.00
CA GLU A 71 12.24 34.83 -4.21
C GLU A 71 13.54 34.61 -3.41
N LYS A 72 13.50 33.83 -2.32
CA LYS A 72 14.67 33.52 -1.49
C LYS A 72 15.51 32.37 -2.04
N LEU A 73 15.02 31.64 -3.04
CA LEU A 73 15.74 30.54 -3.69
C LEU A 73 16.56 31.04 -4.88
N SER A 74 17.60 30.30 -5.21
CA SER A 74 18.44 30.56 -6.38
C SER A 74 17.62 30.54 -7.66
N LYS A 75 18.04 31.28 -8.69
CA LYS A 75 17.34 31.32 -9.97
C LYS A 75 17.14 29.92 -10.57
N LYS A 76 18.15 29.06 -10.43
CA LYS A 76 18.12 27.66 -10.86
C LYS A 76 17.01 26.86 -10.15
N ASP A 77 16.85 27.04 -8.85
CA ASP A 77 15.79 26.34 -8.10
C ASP A 77 14.41 26.92 -8.41
N GLN A 78 14.29 28.24 -8.62
CA GLN A 78 13.05 28.85 -9.09
C GLN A 78 12.63 28.30 -10.45
N ASP A 79 13.57 28.18 -11.40
CA ASP A 79 13.27 27.69 -12.74
C ASP A 79 12.89 26.20 -12.73
N TYR A 80 13.52 25.39 -11.87
CA TYR A 80 13.10 24.01 -11.62
C TYR A 80 11.65 23.92 -11.11
N LEU A 81 11.27 24.77 -10.15
CA LEU A 81 9.94 24.74 -9.54
C LEU A 81 8.80 25.13 -10.51
N LYS A 82 9.11 25.86 -11.58
CA LYS A 82 8.12 26.22 -12.60
C LYS A 82 7.59 25.00 -13.36
N THR A 83 8.47 24.07 -13.70
CA THR A 83 8.13 22.90 -14.53
C THR A 83 7.98 21.63 -13.71
N HIS A 84 8.53 21.56 -12.51
CA HIS A 84 8.44 20.37 -11.65
C HIS A 84 7.00 20.15 -11.17
N LYS A 85 6.49 18.94 -11.36
CA LYS A 85 5.25 18.46 -10.74
C LYS A 85 5.62 17.67 -9.49
N ILE A 86 5.00 18.02 -8.37
CA ILE A 86 5.21 17.32 -7.09
C ILE A 86 4.52 15.96 -7.19
N ARG A 87 5.28 14.86 -7.12
CA ARG A 87 4.74 13.51 -7.05
C ARG A 87 4.51 13.15 -5.58
N LYS A 88 3.24 13.08 -5.19
CA LYS A 88 2.84 12.57 -3.88
C LYS A 88 2.68 11.05 -3.97
N PRO A 89 2.99 10.32 -2.87
CA PRO A 89 2.76 8.88 -2.84
C PRO A 89 1.26 8.59 -2.98
N LEU A 90 0.95 7.46 -3.62
CA LEU A 90 -0.42 6.95 -3.73
C LEU A 90 -1.03 6.79 -2.33
N GLU A 91 -2.17 7.44 -2.12
CA GLU A 91 -2.98 7.30 -0.92
C GLU A 91 -4.23 6.48 -1.24
N ILE A 92 -4.51 5.48 -0.41
CA ILE A 92 -5.70 4.63 -0.52
C ILE A 92 -6.45 4.73 0.79
N ARG A 93 -7.72 5.16 0.76
CA ARG A 93 -8.58 5.26 1.93
C ARG A 93 -9.86 4.48 1.73
N THR A 94 -10.47 4.06 2.83
CA THR A 94 -11.67 3.22 2.81
C THR A 94 -12.66 3.72 3.85
N GLU A 95 -13.92 3.87 3.46
CA GLU A 95 -15.02 4.24 4.35
C GLU A 95 -16.19 3.28 4.14
N LEU A 96 -16.69 2.67 5.22
CA LEU A 96 -17.87 1.80 5.16
C LEU A 96 -19.12 2.58 5.57
N LYS A 97 -20.12 2.57 4.71
CA LYS A 97 -21.46 3.12 4.92
C LYS A 97 -22.47 1.99 4.91
N SER A 98 -23.61 2.22 5.55
CA SER A 98 -24.71 1.26 5.58
C SER A 98 -26.04 1.96 5.53
N TYR A 99 -26.99 1.44 4.76
CA TYR A 99 -28.38 1.87 4.81
C TYR A 99 -29.33 0.67 4.87
N LYS A 100 -30.48 0.85 5.51
CA LYS A 100 -31.54 -0.17 5.56
C LYS A 100 -32.51 0.06 4.41
N ASP A 101 -32.64 -0.95 3.57
CA ASP A 101 -33.65 -1.03 2.53
C ASP A 101 -34.87 -1.74 3.13
N ASN A 102 -35.86 -0.94 3.56
CA ASN A 102 -37.04 -1.44 4.25
C ASN A 102 -37.95 -2.27 3.32
N ASP A 103 -37.94 -1.96 2.02
CA ASP A 103 -38.75 -2.66 1.02
C ASP A 103 -38.22 -4.07 0.79
N LEU A 104 -36.89 -4.21 0.69
CA LEU A 104 -36.22 -5.49 0.46
C LEU A 104 -35.76 -6.19 1.76
N LYS A 105 -36.09 -5.62 2.93
CA LYS A 105 -35.72 -6.12 4.26
C LYS A 105 -34.23 -6.51 4.35
N ARG A 106 -33.37 -5.72 3.73
CA ARG A 106 -31.92 -5.96 3.67
C ARG A 106 -31.16 -4.72 4.13
N THR A 107 -29.99 -4.94 4.68
CA THR A 107 -29.02 -3.88 4.93
C THR A 107 -28.05 -3.84 3.75
N VAL A 108 -27.99 -2.72 3.05
CA VAL A 108 -27.01 -2.51 2.00
C VAL A 108 -25.79 -1.87 2.64
N MET A 109 -24.65 -2.52 2.43
CA MET A 109 -23.34 -2.00 2.82
C MET A 109 -22.68 -1.40 1.60
N THR A 110 -22.14 -0.19 1.73
CA THR A 110 -21.43 0.52 0.68
C THR A 110 -20.01 0.80 1.16
N LEU A 111 -19.01 0.22 0.50
CA LEU A 111 -17.61 0.52 0.75
C LEU A 111 -17.14 1.54 -0.27
N ASP A 112 -16.80 2.73 0.22
CA ASP A 112 -16.11 3.75 -0.57
C ASP A 112 -14.61 3.49 -0.51
N VAL A 113 -13.99 3.38 -1.68
CA VAL A 113 -12.53 3.28 -1.83
C VAL A 113 -12.05 4.53 -2.54
N GLU A 114 -11.26 5.33 -1.84
CA GLU A 114 -10.65 6.56 -2.37
C GLU A 114 -9.23 6.24 -2.83
N PHE A 115 -8.92 6.57 -4.08
CA PHE A 115 -7.56 6.64 -4.60
C PHE A 115 -7.19 8.10 -4.82
N ALA A 116 -6.04 8.50 -4.28
CA ALA A 116 -5.50 9.85 -4.44
C ALA A 116 -4.01 9.81 -4.77
N ASN A 117 -3.56 10.74 -5.62
CA ASN A 117 -2.19 10.80 -6.13
C ASN A 117 -1.79 9.59 -6.99
N MET A 118 -2.72 9.04 -7.78
CA MET A 118 -2.42 8.02 -8.79
C MET A 118 -1.47 8.59 -9.85
N GLU A 119 -0.52 7.76 -10.30
CA GLU A 119 0.39 8.17 -11.37
C GLU A 119 -0.39 8.33 -12.69
N GLU A 120 -0.06 9.36 -13.47
CA GLU A 120 -0.66 9.58 -14.79
C GLU A 120 -0.45 8.34 -15.69
N ASN A 121 -1.53 7.80 -16.25
CA ASN A 121 -1.56 6.57 -17.06
C ASN A 121 -1.22 5.27 -16.29
N SER A 122 -1.29 5.29 -14.96
CA SER A 122 -1.32 4.06 -14.17
C SER A 122 -2.73 3.47 -14.13
N GLU A 123 -2.81 2.16 -13.95
CA GLU A 123 -4.05 1.45 -13.70
C GLU A 123 -3.87 0.56 -12.47
N LEU A 124 -4.86 0.57 -11.58
CA LEU A 124 -4.90 -0.19 -10.36
C LEU A 124 -6.01 -1.23 -10.44
N TYR A 125 -5.70 -2.45 -10.06
CA TYR A 125 -6.67 -3.51 -9.88
C TYR A 125 -7.12 -3.58 -8.43
N LEU A 126 -8.44 -3.55 -8.19
CA LEU A 126 -9.07 -3.75 -6.90
C LEU A 126 -9.78 -5.10 -6.86
N LEU A 127 -9.36 -5.96 -5.94
CA LEU A 127 -10.16 -7.10 -5.47
C LEU A 127 -10.85 -6.71 -4.17
N LEU A 128 -12.17 -6.79 -4.13
CA LEU A 128 -12.98 -6.64 -2.92
C LEU A 128 -13.69 -7.96 -2.61
N VAL A 129 -13.66 -8.38 -1.36
CA VAL A 129 -14.47 -9.49 -0.85
C VAL A 129 -15.38 -9.03 0.26
N TRP A 130 -16.65 -9.41 0.13
CA TRP A 130 -17.69 -9.24 1.13
C TRP A 130 -17.81 -10.51 1.95
N ILE A 131 -17.80 -10.38 3.28
CA ILE A 131 -17.77 -11.50 4.21
C ILE A 131 -19.08 -11.51 5.00
N SER A 132 -19.71 -12.69 5.03
CA SER A 132 -20.96 -12.92 5.76
C SER A 132 -20.86 -14.09 6.72
N LYS A 133 -21.82 -14.20 7.63
CA LYS A 133 -22.00 -15.40 8.45
C LYS A 133 -22.25 -16.61 7.54
N LYS A 134 -21.62 -17.73 7.84
CA LYS A 134 -21.81 -18.99 7.12
C LYS A 134 -23.20 -19.57 7.45
N LYS A 135 -24.06 -19.76 6.45
CA LYS A 135 -25.44 -20.26 6.62
C LYS A 135 -25.54 -21.66 7.24
N SER A 136 -24.56 -22.54 6.97
CA SER A 136 -24.62 -23.95 7.39
C SER A 136 -24.32 -24.19 8.88
N GLU A 137 -23.91 -23.15 9.62
CA GLU A 137 -23.50 -23.27 11.02
C GLU A 137 -24.28 -22.26 11.86
N LEU A 138 -25.46 -22.67 12.33
CA LEU A 138 -26.34 -21.83 13.15
C LEU A 138 -25.71 -21.44 14.50
N THR A 139 -24.78 -22.24 15.02
CA THR A 139 -24.23 -22.15 16.39
C THR A 139 -22.79 -21.64 16.49
N SER A 140 -22.03 -21.56 15.38
CA SER A 140 -20.64 -21.10 15.39
C SER A 140 -20.53 -19.68 14.80
N GLY A 141 -19.54 -18.91 15.25
CA GLY A 141 -19.19 -17.60 14.68
C GLY A 141 -18.50 -17.70 13.31
N SER A 142 -18.66 -18.80 12.58
CA SER A 142 -17.99 -19.04 11.30
C SER A 142 -18.47 -18.07 10.22
N VAL A 143 -17.53 -17.61 9.40
CA VAL A 143 -17.77 -16.65 8.31
C VAL A 143 -17.22 -17.17 6.98
N SER A 144 -17.83 -16.75 5.89
CA SER A 144 -17.47 -17.13 4.52
C SER A 144 -17.53 -15.92 3.58
N ILE A 145 -16.90 -16.06 2.42
CA ILE A 145 -17.04 -15.07 1.33
C ILE A 145 -18.47 -15.18 0.79
N LYS A 146 -19.18 -14.06 0.83
CA LYS A 146 -20.50 -13.90 0.23
C LYS A 146 -20.38 -13.60 -1.25
N GLU A 147 -19.57 -12.59 -1.55
CA GLU A 147 -19.45 -11.99 -2.87
C GLU A 147 -18.03 -11.47 -3.04
N LYS A 148 -17.56 -11.46 -4.28
CA LYS A 148 -16.30 -10.86 -4.68
C LYS A 148 -16.53 -9.90 -5.83
N LEU A 149 -15.70 -8.88 -5.90
CA LEU A 149 -15.69 -7.88 -6.95
C LEU A 149 -14.26 -7.68 -7.44
N GLU A 150 -14.11 -7.56 -8.75
CA GLU A 150 -12.84 -7.31 -9.44
C GLU A 150 -13.04 -6.05 -10.32
N CYS A 151 -12.27 -4.99 -10.06
CA CYS A 151 -12.39 -3.70 -10.76
C CYS A 151 -11.03 -3.12 -11.13
N PHE A 152 -11.00 -2.27 -12.16
CA PHE A 152 -9.83 -1.52 -12.58
C PHE A 152 -10.11 -0.02 -12.48
N TYR A 153 -9.11 0.74 -12.05
CA TYR A 153 -9.18 2.19 -11.86
C TYR A 153 -7.96 2.87 -12.45
N ASP A 154 -8.19 3.96 -13.19
CA ASP A 154 -7.19 4.65 -13.99
C ASP A 154 -6.97 6.12 -13.56
N ARG A 155 -7.64 6.56 -12.49
CA ARG A 155 -7.64 7.96 -12.04
C ARG A 155 -8.00 8.10 -10.56
N ASP A 156 -7.62 9.23 -9.99
CA ASP A 156 -8.06 9.64 -8.67
C ASP A 156 -9.59 9.72 -8.57
N GLY A 157 -10.13 9.31 -7.44
CA GLY A 157 -11.57 9.34 -7.21
C GLY A 157 -12.02 8.51 -6.02
N VAL A 158 -13.30 8.67 -5.67
CA VAL A 158 -14.00 7.83 -4.69
C VAL A 158 -14.92 6.89 -5.45
N TYR A 159 -14.73 5.59 -5.22
CA TYR A 159 -15.48 4.54 -5.88
C TYR A 159 -16.29 3.75 -4.86
N SER A 160 -17.61 3.77 -5.03
CA SER A 160 -18.56 3.12 -4.11
C SER A 160 -18.91 1.72 -4.60
N HIS A 161 -18.80 0.75 -3.70
CA HIS A 161 -19.12 -0.65 -3.96
C HIS A 161 -20.17 -1.16 -2.99
N GLU A 162 -21.22 -1.77 -3.50
CA GLU A 162 -22.35 -2.16 -2.68
C GLU A 162 -22.54 -3.67 -2.61
N ALA A 163 -22.99 -4.15 -1.45
CA ALA A 163 -23.52 -5.50 -1.30
C ALA A 163 -24.71 -5.50 -0.33
N GLY A 164 -25.73 -6.27 -0.67
CA GLY A 164 -26.93 -6.44 0.15
C GLY A 164 -26.81 -7.63 1.11
N PHE A 165 -27.04 -7.39 2.39
CA PHE A 165 -26.99 -8.38 3.47
C PHE A 165 -28.36 -8.52 4.14
N TYR A 166 -28.65 -9.72 4.62
CA TYR A 166 -29.87 -10.01 5.38
C TYR A 166 -29.56 -10.12 6.86
N ASP A 167 -30.56 -10.10 7.73
CA ASP A 167 -30.33 -10.39 9.15
C ASP A 167 -29.92 -11.87 9.36
N ASP A 168 -29.48 -12.17 10.58
CA ASP A 168 -28.99 -13.49 11.00
C ASP A 168 -30.05 -14.61 10.89
N LYS A 169 -31.33 -14.26 10.79
CA LYS A 169 -32.45 -15.18 10.63
C LYS A 169 -32.78 -15.44 9.17
N ASN A 170 -32.57 -14.45 8.32
CA ASN A 170 -33.05 -14.42 6.93
C ASN A 170 -31.94 -14.64 5.89
N GLY A 171 -30.65 -14.63 6.28
CA GLY A 171 -29.60 -15.07 5.37
C GLY A 171 -28.18 -14.66 5.72
N ASP A 172 -27.53 -14.02 4.74
CA ASP A 172 -26.10 -13.67 4.81
C ASP A 172 -25.93 -12.41 5.65
N ASP A 173 -25.82 -12.58 6.97
CA ASP A 173 -25.52 -11.49 7.92
C ASP A 173 -24.13 -10.93 7.67
N PHE A 174 -24.02 -9.60 7.62
CA PHE A 174 -22.75 -8.91 7.36
C PHE A 174 -21.75 -9.17 8.48
N ARG A 175 -20.52 -9.53 8.10
CA ARG A 175 -19.42 -9.76 9.04
C ARG A 175 -18.20 -8.91 8.76
N GLY A 176 -18.00 -8.50 7.52
CA GLY A 176 -16.91 -7.62 7.16
C GLY A 176 -16.65 -7.55 5.67
N TRP A 177 -15.53 -6.91 5.37
CA TRP A 177 -14.96 -6.78 4.04
C TRP A 177 -13.43 -6.85 4.13
N ALA A 178 -12.80 -7.20 3.00
CA ALA A 178 -11.37 -7.07 2.77
C ALA A 178 -11.12 -6.65 1.31
N ILE A 179 -10.06 -5.87 1.09
CA ILE A 179 -9.61 -5.46 -0.24
C ILE A 179 -8.12 -5.76 -0.44
N ARG A 180 -7.75 -6.03 -1.69
CA ARG A 180 -6.38 -6.05 -2.20
C ARG A 180 -6.30 -5.14 -3.41
N VAL A 181 -5.33 -4.24 -3.41
CA VAL A 181 -5.01 -3.37 -4.53
C VAL A 181 -3.69 -3.82 -5.14
N MET A 182 -3.66 -4.01 -6.45
CA MET A 182 -2.48 -4.43 -7.20
C MET A 182 -2.21 -3.49 -8.36
N ASP A 183 -0.94 -3.38 -8.76
CA ASP A 183 -0.59 -2.79 -10.05
C ASP A 183 -0.88 -3.79 -11.20
N THR A 184 -0.71 -3.34 -12.44
CA THR A 184 -0.84 -4.17 -13.65
C THR A 184 0.22 -5.26 -13.78
N LYS A 185 1.26 -5.25 -12.94
CA LYS A 185 2.28 -6.30 -12.83
C LYS A 185 1.94 -7.29 -11.72
N GLY A 186 0.77 -7.23 -11.09
CA GLY A 186 0.40 -8.13 -10.01
C GLY A 186 1.13 -7.87 -8.69
N THR A 187 1.86 -6.76 -8.56
CA THR A 187 2.47 -6.34 -7.31
C THR A 187 1.38 -5.85 -6.37
N VAL A 188 1.34 -6.39 -5.15
CA VAL A 188 0.42 -5.93 -4.11
C VAL A 188 0.88 -4.57 -3.59
N ILE A 189 0.04 -3.55 -3.79
CA ILE A 189 0.28 -2.18 -3.33
C ILE A 189 -0.26 -1.99 -1.91
N ALA A 190 -1.47 -2.50 -1.66
CA ALA A 190 -2.12 -2.36 -0.37
C ALA A 190 -3.14 -3.47 -0.13
N GLU A 191 -3.27 -3.85 1.13
CA GLU A 191 -4.39 -4.65 1.60
C GLU A 191 -5.04 -3.97 2.80
N ARG A 192 -6.37 -3.99 2.86
CA ARG A 192 -7.14 -3.42 3.97
C ARG A 192 -8.32 -4.32 4.27
N ALA A 193 -8.74 -4.34 5.52
CA ALA A 193 -9.93 -5.07 5.91
C ALA A 193 -10.58 -4.43 7.14
N SER A 194 -11.88 -4.66 7.28
CA SER A 194 -12.63 -4.32 8.49
C SER A 194 -12.09 -4.97 9.77
N ALA A 195 -11.41 -6.11 9.65
CA ALA A 195 -10.62 -6.75 10.70
C ALA A 195 -9.43 -7.50 10.08
N SER A 196 -8.27 -7.49 10.74
CA SER A 196 -7.05 -8.12 10.22
C SER A 196 -7.21 -9.60 9.89
N SER A 197 -8.02 -10.32 10.68
CA SER A 197 -8.34 -11.74 10.46
C SER A 197 -9.02 -12.03 9.12
N TYR A 198 -9.56 -11.01 8.46
CA TYR A 198 -10.27 -11.16 7.18
C TYR A 198 -9.38 -11.07 5.95
N LEU A 199 -8.12 -10.61 6.09
CA LEU A 199 -7.18 -10.56 4.97
C LEU A 199 -6.95 -11.94 4.35
N ARG A 200 -6.96 -13.01 5.17
CA ARG A 200 -6.85 -14.41 4.70
C ARG A 200 -7.84 -14.78 3.60
N TYR A 201 -9.01 -14.13 3.55
CA TYR A 201 -10.02 -14.45 2.54
C TYR A 201 -9.60 -13.99 1.14
N LEU A 202 -8.71 -12.99 1.02
CA LEU A 202 -8.15 -12.53 -0.25
C LEU A 202 -7.29 -13.61 -0.91
N GLU A 203 -6.61 -14.46 -0.13
CA GLU A 203 -5.77 -15.55 -0.64
C GLU A 203 -6.59 -16.73 -1.15
N THR A 204 -7.78 -16.93 -0.59
CA THR A 204 -8.65 -18.06 -0.95
C THR A 204 -9.47 -17.81 -2.22
N VAL A 205 -9.45 -16.60 -2.76
CA VAL A 205 -10.29 -16.20 -3.89
C VAL A 205 -9.58 -16.54 -5.19
N VAL A 206 -10.23 -17.34 -6.03
CA VAL A 206 -9.81 -17.49 -7.43
C VAL A 206 -10.20 -16.22 -8.18
N THR A 207 -9.21 -15.41 -8.53
CA THR A 207 -9.38 -14.17 -9.32
C THR A 207 -9.42 -14.49 -10.81
N ARG A 208 -10.39 -13.92 -11.53
CA ARG A 208 -10.53 -14.15 -12.99
C ARG A 208 -9.68 -13.21 -13.81
N SER A 209 -9.53 -11.98 -13.32
CA SER A 209 -8.89 -10.88 -14.04
C SER A 209 -7.73 -10.27 -13.28
N ALA A 210 -7.30 -10.88 -12.16
CA ALA A 210 -6.16 -10.33 -11.41
C ALA A 210 -4.90 -10.30 -12.29
N PRO A 211 -4.16 -9.19 -12.25
CA PRO A 211 -2.82 -9.14 -12.79
C PRO A 211 -1.93 -10.20 -12.13
N VAL A 212 -1.12 -10.89 -12.93
CA VAL A 212 -0.20 -11.93 -12.47
C VAL A 212 1.22 -11.39 -12.60
N PRO A 213 2.05 -11.48 -11.56
CA PRO A 213 3.45 -11.11 -11.67
C PRO A 213 4.17 -11.96 -12.70
N PRO A 214 5.08 -11.37 -13.49
CA PRO A 214 5.90 -12.15 -14.41
C PRO A 214 6.64 -13.23 -13.61
N GLU A 215 6.67 -14.47 -14.12
CA GLU A 215 7.47 -15.52 -13.51
C GLU A 215 8.93 -15.04 -13.45
N GLU A 216 9.54 -15.09 -12.26
CA GLU A 216 10.98 -14.85 -12.13
C GLU A 216 11.68 -15.88 -13.02
N GLU A 217 12.28 -15.40 -14.12
CA GLU A 217 13.20 -16.21 -14.93
C GLU A 217 14.34 -16.68 -14.00
N LYS A 218 14.33 -17.97 -13.67
CA LYS A 218 15.37 -18.64 -12.89
C LYS A 218 16.66 -18.81 -13.68
#